data_AF-M5G533-F1
#
_entry.id   AF-M5G533-F1
#
_cell.length_a   1.000
_cell.length_b   1.000
_cell.length_c   1.000
_cell.angle_alpha   90.00
_cell.angle_beta   90.00
_cell.angle_gamma   90.00
#
_symmetry.space_group_name_H-M   'P 1'
#
loop_
_entity.id
_entity.type
_entity.pdbx_description
1 polymer ?
#
loop_
_entity_poly.entity_id
_entity_poly.type
_entity_poly.pdbx_seq_one_letter_code
_entity_poly.pdbx_strand_id
1 'polypeptide(L)' 'FIKDFAMKAHPLEHLKCKGAIFAWGPEHQAAFDQLKVDACQDGLLCPINHDSNRRIILMVDSDI' A
#
# COMPACT_ATOMS: atom_id res chain seq x y z
N PHE A 1 8.42 -3.52 1.73
CA PHE A 1 8.30 -2.50 2.79
C PHE A 1 8.29 -1.11 2.15
N ILE A 2 7.34 -0.22 2.45
CA ILE A 2 7.30 1.14 1.87
C ILE A 2 7.99 2.12 2.83
N LYS A 3 9.08 2.75 2.38
CA LYS A 3 9.80 3.76 3.16
C LYS A 3 8.93 5.02 3.35
N ASP A 4 8.93 5.55 4.58
CA ASP A 4 8.20 6.75 5.00
C ASP A 4 6.69 6.67 4.73
N PHE A 5 6.12 5.47 4.81
CA PHE A 5 4.70 5.20 4.53
C PHE A 5 3.75 6.16 5.25
N ALA A 6 3.98 6.41 6.55
CA ALA A 6 3.13 7.30 7.34
C ALA A 6 3.08 8.73 6.79
N MET A 7 4.19 9.24 6.26
CA MET A 7 4.25 10.58 5.65
C MET A 7 3.54 10.60 4.30
N LYS A 8 3.71 9.55 3.50
CA LYS A 8 3.10 9.42 2.16
C LYS A 8 1.58 9.20 2.23
N ALA A 9 1.11 8.44 3.22
CA ALA A 9 -0.29 8.14 3.44
C ALA A 9 -1.02 9.25 4.22
N HIS A 10 -0.31 10.25 4.75
CA HIS A 10 -0.89 11.31 5.57
C HIS A 10 -2.09 12.04 4.93
N PRO A 11 -2.10 12.38 3.62
CA PRO A 11 -3.27 12.96 2.97
C PRO A 11 -4.49 12.03 3.04
N LEU A 12 -4.27 10.72 2.88
CA LEU A 12 -5.34 9.71 2.93
C LEU A 12 -5.88 9.49 4.34
N GLU A 13 -5.04 9.62 5.36
CA GLU A 13 -5.47 9.45 6.74
C GLU A 13 -6.40 10.58 7.20
N HIS A 14 -6.18 11.81 6.71
CA HIS A 14 -7.07 12.93 7.00
C HIS A 14 -8.51 12.74 6.50
N LEU A 15 -8.71 11.96 5.43
CA LEU A 15 -10.04 11.62 4.93
C LEU A 15 -10.84 10.74 5.90
N LYS A 16 -10.16 10.07 6.85
CA LYS A 16 -10.78 9.23 7.88
C LYS A 16 -11.06 9.99 9.18
N CYS A 17 -10.64 11.26 9.29
CA CYS A 17 -10.84 12.03 10.50
C CYS A 17 -12.33 12.26 10.79
N LYS A 18 -12.73 11.99 12.04
CA LYS A 18 -14.12 12.16 12.48
C LYS A 18 -14.55 13.62 12.32
N GLY A 19 -15.66 13.84 11.62
CA GLY A 19 -16.22 15.18 11.37
C GLY A 19 -15.65 15.88 10.14
N ALA A 20 -14.65 15.31 9.46
CA ALA A 20 -14.24 15.77 8.15
C ALA A 20 -15.18 15.19 7.07
N ILE A 21 -15.50 15.99 6.05
CA ILE A 21 -16.22 15.51 4.87
C ILE A 21 -15.21 14.73 4.01
N PHE A 22 -15.57 13.51 3.63
CA PHE A 22 -14.78 12.77 2.66
C PHE A 22 -14.87 13.45 1.30
N ALA A 23 -13.80 14.14 0.90
CA ALA A 23 -13.69 14.81 -0.39
C ALA A 23 -12.38 14.36 -1.05
N TRP A 24 -12.48 13.45 -2.02
CA TRP A 24 -11.32 12.98 -2.75
C TRP A 24 -10.81 14.06 -3.71
N GLY A 25 -9.56 14.42 -3.53
CA GLY A 25 -8.91 15.54 -4.21
C GLY A 25 -7.65 15.11 -4.95
N PRO A 26 -7.05 16.01 -5.74
CA PRO A 26 -5.81 15.72 -6.48
C PRO A 26 -4.66 15.25 -5.60
N GLU A 27 -4.52 15.81 -4.40
CA GLU A 27 -3.51 15.43 -3.41
C GLU A 27 -3.70 14.01 -2.88
N HIS A 28 -4.96 13.57 -2.74
CA HIS A 28 -5.31 12.22 -2.32
C HIS A 28 -4.99 11.22 -3.43
N GLN A 29 -5.34 11.56 -4.68
CA GLN A 29 -5.04 10.74 -5.84
C GLN A 29 -3.51 10.58 -6.02
N ALA A 30 -2.76 11.68 -5.91
CA ALA A 30 -1.30 11.64 -6.02
C ALA A 30 -0.66 10.78 -4.93
N ALA A 31 -1.13 10.89 -3.67
CA ALA A 31 -0.66 10.05 -2.58
C ALA A 31 -0.97 8.56 -2.83
N PHE A 32 -2.18 8.25 -3.30
CA PHE A 32 -2.58 6.89 -3.63
C PHE A 32 -1.76 6.27 -4.77
N ASP A 33 -1.56 7.02 -5.85
CA ASP A 33 -0.79 6.54 -7.00
C ASP A 33 0.70 6.37 -6.64
N GLN A 34 1.26 7.27 -5.84
CA GLN A 34 2.62 7.12 -5.33
C GLN A 34 2.77 5.84 -4.48
N LEU A 35 1.81 5.54 -3.61
CA LEU A 35 1.83 4.32 -2.80
C LEU A 35 1.76 3.06 -3.66
N LYS A 36 1.02 3.07 -4.77
CA LYS A 36 0.99 1.95 -5.73
C LYS A 36 2.34 1.75 -6.41
N VAL A 37 2.98 2.85 -6.84
CA VAL A 37 4.33 2.79 -7.43
C VAL A 37 5.32 2.22 -6.42
N ASP A 38 5.30 2.71 -5.18
CA ASP A 38 6.20 2.26 -4.12
C ASP A 38 5.96 0.79 -3.74
N ALA A 39 4.72 0.30 -3.80
CA ALA A 39 4.41 -1.09 -3.55
C ALA A 39 4.99 -2.04 -4.62
N CYS A 40 5.17 -1.55 -5.84
CA CYS A 40 5.77 -2.30 -6.94
C CYS A 40 7.31 -2.21 -6.98
N GLN A 41 7.93 -1.39 -6.13
CA GLN A 41 9.39 -1.25 -6.09
C GLN A 41 10.08 -2.40 -5.33
N ASP A 42 11.35 -2.62 -5.67
CA ASP A 42 12.22 -3.64 -5.09
C ASP A 42 12.28 -3.50 -3.55
N GLY A 43 11.97 -4.60 -2.85
CA GLY A 43 11.91 -4.67 -1.40
C GLY A 43 10.52 -4.92 -0.83
N LEU A 44 9.46 -4.86 -1.65
CA LEU A 44 8.15 -5.42 -1.34
C LEU A 44 7.90 -6.71 -2.12
N LEU A 45 8.26 -6.70 -3.40
CA LEU A 45 8.28 -7.87 -4.27
C LEU A 45 9.71 -8.41 -4.32
N CYS A 46 9.85 -9.73 -4.34
CA CYS A 46 11.12 -10.38 -4.65
C CYS A 46 10.86 -11.53 -5.64
N PRO A 47 11.82 -11.80 -6.55
CA PRO A 47 11.72 -12.95 -7.44
C PRO A 47 11.56 -14.25 -6.65
N ILE A 48 10.72 -15.14 -7.16
CA ILE A 48 10.56 -16.47 -6.57
C ILE A 48 11.85 -17.25 -6.86
N ASN A 49 12.49 -17.74 -5.78
CA ASN A 49 13.65 -18.62 -5.88
C ASN A 49 13.19 -20.05 -5.60
N HIS A 50 13.14 -20.87 -6.64
CA HIS A 50 12.72 -22.28 -6.57
C HIS A 50 13.74 -23.20 -5.86
N ASP A 51 15.01 -22.79 -5.79
CA ASP A 51 16.08 -23.52 -5.09
C ASP A 51 16.12 -23.19 -3.59
N SER A 52 15.28 -22.26 -3.13
CA SER A 52 15.22 -21.82 -1.76
C SER A 52 14.27 -22.67 -0.92
N ASN A 53 14.69 -23.09 0.27
CA ASN A 53 13.83 -23.76 1.26
C ASN A 53 12.85 -22.79 1.96
N ARG A 54 12.66 -21.57 1.44
CA ARG A 54 11.70 -20.61 2.00
C ARG A 54 10.28 -21.10 1.73
N ARG A 55 9.47 -21.17 2.79
CA ARG A 55 8.05 -21.52 2.67
C ARG A 55 7.29 -20.41 1.96
N ILE A 56 6.54 -20.77 0.93
CA ILE A 56 5.57 -19.90 0.27
C ILE A 56 4.26 -19.99 1.05
N ILE A 57 3.69 -18.84 1.43
CA ILE A 57 2.42 -18.75 2.13
C ILE A 57 1.43 -18.07 1.18
N LEU A 58 0.36 -18.78 0.81
CA LEU A 58 -0.74 -18.22 0.04
C LEU A 58 -1.85 -17.79 1.02
N MET A 59 -2.17 -16.51 1.03
CA MET A 59 -3.31 -15.96 1.77
C MET A 59 -4.40 -15.63 0.75
N VAL A 60 -5.60 -16.16 0.97
CA VAL A 60 -6.78 -15.90 0.16
C VAL A 60 -7.85 -15.35 1.07
N ASP A 61 -8.48 -14.28 0.64
CA ASP A 61 -9.72 -13.78 1.24
C ASP A 61 -10.80 -13.88 0.17
N SER A 62 -12.01 -14.24 0.58
CA SER A 62 -13.16 -14.36 -0.32
C SER A 62 -14.35 -13.80 0.42
N ASP A 63 -14.83 -12.65 -0.03
CA ASP A 63 -16.09 -12.08 0.46
C ASP A 63 -17.24 -13.04 0.10
N ILE A 64 -17.93 -13.57 1.13
CA ILE A 64 -19.21 -14.28 1.01
C ILE A 64 -20.34 -13.30 1.27
#